data_AF-A0A3M1NIC4-F1
#
_entry.id   AF-A0A3M1NIC4-F1
#
_cell.length_a   1.000
_cell.length_b   1.000
_cell.length_c   1.000
_cell.angle_alpha   90.00
_cell.angle_beta   90.00
_cell.angle_gamma   90.00
#
_symmetry.space_group_name_H-M   'P 1'
#
loop_
_entity.id
_entity.type
_entity.pdbx_description
1 polymer ?
#
loop_
_entity_poly.entity_id
_entity_poly.type
_entity_poly.pdbx_seq_one_letter_code
_entity_poly.pdbx_strand_id
1 'polypeptide(L)'
;MAKKKKANKVASVRRIPAWFDAWTRLPTTTQDLLCVLVLLAVSLGFFAPLHFSDGTLIAGDTVNWRAMAQAMIEYEEATGEPALWSP
;
A
#
# COMPACT_ATOMS: atom_id res chain seq x y z
N MET A 1 -26.94 58.66 -10.59
CA MET A 1 -27.64 57.35 -10.51
C MET A 1 -26.63 56.23 -10.74
N ALA A 2 -26.21 55.52 -9.69
CA ALA A 2 -25.17 54.49 -9.79
C ALA A 2 -25.79 53.14 -10.19
N LYS A 3 -25.46 52.64 -11.37
CA LYS A 3 -25.88 51.32 -11.86
C LYS A 3 -25.17 50.23 -11.03
N LYS A 4 -25.90 49.58 -10.12
CA LYS A 4 -25.45 48.38 -9.41
C LYS A 4 -25.27 47.24 -10.43
N LYS A 5 -24.03 46.89 -10.75
CA LYS A 5 -23.68 45.67 -11.48
C LYS A 5 -24.03 44.47 -10.59
N LYS A 6 -25.08 43.73 -10.94
CA LYS A 6 -25.38 42.43 -10.34
C LYS A 6 -24.31 41.45 -10.79
N ALA A 7 -23.40 41.10 -9.89
CA ALA A 7 -22.46 40.00 -10.11
C ALA A 7 -23.25 38.69 -10.13
N ASN A 8 -23.43 38.12 -11.33
CA ASN A 8 -23.91 36.76 -11.49
C ASN A 8 -22.86 35.82 -10.91
N LYS A 9 -23.11 35.26 -9.72
CA LYS A 9 -22.36 34.11 -9.22
C LYS A 9 -22.74 32.92 -10.09
N VAL A 10 -21.97 32.67 -11.15
CA VAL A 10 -22.06 31.43 -11.92
C VAL A 10 -21.64 30.32 -10.96
N ALA A 11 -22.61 29.55 -10.48
CA ALA A 11 -22.35 28.36 -9.70
C ALA A 11 -21.43 27.47 -10.54
N SER A 12 -20.22 27.19 -10.04
CA SER A 12 -19.32 26.26 -10.68
C SER A 12 -19.99 24.89 -10.68
N VAL A 13 -20.46 24.46 -11.84
CA VAL A 13 -20.93 23.08 -12.03
C VAL A 13 -19.76 22.18 -11.70
N ARG A 14 -19.83 21.46 -10.57
CA ARG A 14 -18.86 20.40 -10.26
C ARG A 14 -18.97 19.38 -11.38
N ARG A 15 -17.97 19.34 -12.27
CA ARG A 15 -17.92 18.30 -13.30
C ARG A 15 -17.62 16.99 -12.61
N ILE A 16 -18.61 16.11 -12.60
CA ILE A 16 -18.43 14.73 -12.17
C ILE A 16 -17.60 14.04 -13.27
N PRO A 17 -16.55 13.28 -12.91
CA PRO A 17 -15.80 12.50 -13.89
C PRO A 17 -16.70 11.47 -14.57
N ALA A 18 -16.55 11.28 -15.88
CA ALA A 18 -17.37 10.35 -16.66
C ALA A 18 -17.30 8.90 -16.15
N TRP A 19 -16.18 8.50 -15.54
CA TRP A 19 -16.03 7.18 -14.93
C TRP A 19 -16.91 7.00 -13.69
N PHE A 20 -17.16 8.07 -12.92
CA PHE A 20 -18.00 8.02 -11.72
C PHE A 20 -19.47 7.90 -12.10
N ASP A 21 -19.89 8.60 -13.17
CA ASP A 21 -21.22 8.42 -13.75
C ASP A 21 -21.42 6.99 -14.29
N ALA A 22 -20.40 6.38 -14.89
CA ALA A 22 -20.47 4.99 -15.33
C ALA A 22 -20.56 4.01 -14.15
N TRP A 23 -19.78 4.26 -13.08
CA TRP A 23 -19.81 3.44 -11.86
C TRP A 23 -21.16 3.50 -11.15
N THR A 24 -21.72 4.70 -10.98
CA THR A 24 -23.01 4.90 -10.29
C THR A 24 -24.21 4.31 -11.03
N ARG A 25 -24.09 4.04 -12.34
CA ARG A 25 -25.11 3.34 -13.13
C ARG A 25 -25.16 1.84 -12.86
N LEU A 26 -24.11 1.26 -12.27
CA LEU A 26 -24.09 -0.16 -11.94
C LEU A 26 -25.02 -0.45 -10.75
N PRO A 27 -25.66 -1.63 -10.70
CA PRO A 27 -26.38 -2.08 -9.51
C PRO A 27 -25.46 -2.11 -8.29
N THR A 28 -26.00 -1.82 -7.10
CA THR A 28 -25.24 -1.80 -5.84
C THR A 28 -24.52 -3.12 -5.58
N THR A 29 -25.19 -4.26 -5.82
CA THR A 29 -24.57 -5.59 -5.69
C THR A 29 -23.35 -5.78 -6.59
N THR A 30 -23.36 -5.18 -7.79
CA THR A 30 -22.22 -5.24 -8.72
C THR A 30 -21.07 -4.36 -8.24
N GLN A 31 -21.37 -3.18 -7.68
CA GLN A 31 -20.35 -2.31 -7.08
C GLN A 31 -19.67 -3.01 -5.90
N ASP A 32 -20.46 -3.61 -5.00
CA ASP A 32 -19.95 -4.34 -3.84
C ASP A 32 -19.09 -5.53 -4.25
N LEU A 33 -19.55 -6.32 -5.23
CA LEU A 33 -18.79 -7.44 -5.76
C LEU A 33 -17.46 -6.98 -6.37
N LEU A 34 -17.46 -5.91 -7.17
CA LEU A 34 -16.24 -5.36 -7.74
C LEU A 34 -15.28 -4.86 -6.65
N CYS A 35 -15.78 -4.20 -5.62
CA CYS A 35 -14.97 -3.79 -4.46
C CYS A 35 -14.34 -5.01 -3.77
N VAL A 36 -15.12 -6.05 -3.50
CA VAL A 36 -14.63 -7.29 -2.88
C VAL A 36 -13.59 -7.97 -3.76
N LEU A 37 -13.81 -8.06 -5.07
CA LEU A 37 -12.87 -8.67 -6.00
C LEU A 37 -11.56 -7.90 -6.08
N VAL A 38 -11.61 -6.56 -6.11
CA VAL A 38 -10.41 -5.72 -6.08
C VAL A 38 -9.63 -5.93 -4.79
N LEU A 39 -10.30 -5.92 -3.63
CA LEU A 39 -9.66 -6.14 -2.35
C LEU A 39 -9.04 -7.55 -2.25
N LEU A 40 -9.74 -8.56 -2.77
CA LEU A 40 -9.24 -9.93 -2.83
C LEU A 40 -7.99 -10.03 -3.72
N ALA A 41 -8.02 -9.40 -4.90
CA ALA A 41 -6.87 -9.38 -5.80
C ALA A 41 -5.65 -8.68 -5.17
N VAL A 42 -5.87 -7.56 -4.48
CA VAL A 42 -4.80 -6.86 -3.72
C VAL A 42 -4.24 -7.75 -2.62
N SER A 43 -5.10 -8.42 -1.85
CA SER A 43 -4.68 -9.36 -0.79
C SER A 43 -3.84 -10.50 -1.37
N LEU A 44 -4.33 -11.18 -2.41
CA LEU A 44 -3.61 -12.27 -3.06
C LEU A 44 -2.30 -11.82 -3.69
N GLY A 45 -2.24 -10.61 -4.25
CA GLY A 45 -1.01 -10.04 -4.80
C GLY A 45 0.02 -9.72 -3.71
N PHE A 46 -0.42 -9.13 -2.59
CA PHE A 46 0.45 -8.82 -1.46
C PHE A 46 0.98 -10.09 -0.78
N PHE A 47 0.11 -11.08 -0.56
CA PHE A 47 0.48 -12.38 0.00
C PHE A 47 0.87 -13.41 -1.08
N ALA A 48 1.20 -12.96 -2.30
CA ALA A 48 1.56 -13.86 -3.39
C ALA A 48 2.73 -14.79 -3.03
N PRO A 49 3.79 -14.34 -2.33
CA PRO A 49 4.86 -15.23 -1.90
C PRO A 49 4.37 -16.36 -0.98
N LEU A 50 3.41 -16.09 -0.10
CA LEU A 50 2.86 -17.09 0.82
C LEU A 50 1.93 -18.10 0.13
N HIS A 51 1.22 -17.69 -0.93
CA HIS A 51 0.22 -18.53 -1.59
C HIS A 51 0.75 -19.25 -2.84
N PHE A 52 1.70 -18.64 -3.56
CA PHE A 52 2.13 -19.09 -4.89
C PHE A 52 3.64 -19.33 -5.00
N SER A 53 4.41 -19.16 -3.93
CA SER A 53 5.81 -19.58 -3.88
C SER A 53 6.13 -20.32 -2.57
N ASP A 54 7.30 -20.94 -2.50
CA ASP A 54 7.85 -21.47 -1.23
C ASP A 54 8.43 -20.34 -0.33
N GLY A 55 8.21 -19.08 -0.72
CA GLY A 55 8.69 -17.92 0.01
C GLY A 55 7.86 -17.68 1.27
N THR A 56 8.53 -17.34 2.37
CA THR A 56 7.85 -16.88 3.58
C THR A 56 7.87 -15.35 3.63
N LEU A 57 6.75 -14.76 4.07
CA LEU A 57 6.69 -13.33 4.33
C LEU A 57 7.38 -13.07 5.68
N ILE A 58 8.71 -12.95 5.66
CA ILE A 58 9.51 -12.69 6.86
C ILE A 58 9.47 -11.20 7.16
N ALA A 59 9.12 -10.82 8.39
CA ALA A 59 9.19 -9.44 8.84
C ALA A 59 10.63 -8.91 8.75
N GLY A 60 10.81 -7.65 8.31
CA GLY A 60 12.13 -7.04 8.15
C GLY A 60 12.99 -7.11 9.41
N ASP A 61 12.36 -7.03 10.59
CA ASP A 61 13.04 -7.15 11.88
C ASP A 61 13.68 -8.53 12.08
N THR A 62 13.01 -9.61 11.63
CA THR A 62 13.57 -10.97 11.71
C THR A 62 14.77 -11.14 10.80
N VAL A 63 14.75 -10.54 9.60
CA VAL A 63 15.90 -10.54 8.69
C VAL A 63 17.06 -9.76 9.31
N ASN A 64 16.78 -8.60 9.87
CA ASN A 64 17.80 -7.74 10.49
C ASN A 64 18.45 -8.42 11.70
N TRP A 65 17.67 -9.05 12.59
CA TRP A 65 18.21 -9.79 13.73
C TRP A 65 19.08 -10.97 13.30
N ARG A 66 18.65 -11.71 12.26
CA ARG A 66 19.46 -12.80 11.72
C ARG A 66 20.77 -12.30 11.12
N ALA A 67 20.72 -11.19 10.37
CA ALA A 67 21.91 -10.58 9.78
C ALA A 67 22.89 -10.09 10.86
N MET A 68 22.38 -9.45 11.92
CA MET A 68 23.19 -9.01 13.05
C MET A 68 23.87 -10.17 13.78
N ALA A 69 23.12 -11.24 14.07
CA ALA A 69 23.69 -12.43 14.69
C ALA A 69 24.78 -13.07 13.81
N GLN A 70 24.54 -13.16 12.51
CA GLN A 70 25.51 -13.69 11.55
C GLN A 70 26.78 -12.84 11.49
N ALA A 71 26.67 -11.52 11.45
CA ALA A 71 27.81 -10.61 11.43
C ALA A 71 28.66 -10.69 12.70
N MET A 72 28.04 -10.91 13.86
CA MET A 72 28.76 -11.10 15.12
C MET A 72 29.57 -12.40 15.13
N ILE A 73 28.98 -13.49 14.62
CA ILE A 73 29.67 -14.79 14.49
C ILE A 73 30.87 -14.64 13.54
N GLU A 74 30.67 -14.04 12.37
CA GLU A 74 31.75 -13.83 11.39
C GLU A 74 32.89 -12.97 11.92
N TYR A 75 32.57 -11.96 12.74
CA TYR A 75 33.59 -11.13 13.40
C TYR A 75 34.42 -11.93 14.41
N GLU A 76 33.76 -12.74 15.24
CA GLU A 76 34.44 -13.58 16.24
C GLU A 76 35.30 -14.65 15.57
N GLU A 77 34.81 -15.29 14.51
CA GLU A 77 35.58 -16.24 13.71
C GLU A 77 36.82 -15.59 13.05
N ALA A 78 36.72 -14.33 12.64
CA ALA A 78 37.81 -13.60 11.98
C ALA A 78 38.86 -13.05 12.95
N THR A 79 38.44 -12.59 14.14
CA THR A 79 39.32 -11.88 15.08
C THR A 79 39.71 -12.69 16.30
N GLY A 80 38.95 -13.75 16.61
CA GLY A 80 39.10 -14.53 17.85
C GLY A 80 38.57 -13.82 19.10
N GLU A 81 38.01 -12.61 18.96
CA GLU A 81 37.47 -11.80 20.05
C GLU A 81 35.94 -11.70 19.92
N PRO A 82 35.18 -11.82 21.02
CA PRO A 82 33.73 -11.74 20.97
C PRO A 82 33.25 -10.34 20.58
N ALA A 83 32.29 -10.27 19.64
CA ALA A 83 31.68 -9.01 19.27
C ALA A 83 30.80 -8.47 20.43
N LEU A 84 31.17 -7.32 21.00
CA LEU A 84 30.45 -6.76 22.15
C LEU A 84 29.08 -6.16 21.79
N TRP A 85 28.90 -5.71 20.54
CA TRP A 85 27.64 -5.46 19.79
C TRP A 85 27.98 -4.62 18.54
N SER A 86 27.20 -4.79 17.47
CA SER A 86 27.29 -4.11 16.15
C SER A 86 28.71 -3.75 15.66
N PRO A 87 29.36 -4.62 14.86
CA PRO A 87 30.56 -4.24 14.12
C PRO A 87 30.30 -3.08 13.14
#